data_AF-A0AAD1T0N5-F1
#
_entry.id   AF-A0AAD1T0N5-F1
#
_cell.length_a   1.000
_cell.length_b   1.000
_cell.length_c   1.000
_cell.angle_alpha   90.00
_cell.angle_beta   90.00
_cell.angle_gamma   90.00
#
_symmetry.space_group_name_H-M   'P 1'
#
loop_
_entity.id
_entity.type
_entity.pdbx_description
1 polymer ?
#
loop_
_entity_poly.entity_id
_entity_poly.type
_entity_poly.pdbx_seq_one_letter_code
_entity_poly.pdbx_strand_id
1 'polypeptide(L)'
;MGRTRKGEPPKTPRGPQLSQSQGPMDEYLHNTTDTRGEASGSKMAPTSAVPGAPSASTLEGIGEELRTIAASMATKADLLVLTTTIQDALRAEIAGIRTEVTAQGHRIQAVEHSHEAYTARLASTDTALARQGDLLLQLRRTAEDLDNRGRRCNIRVRGVPETEGDEDIESSLTALFSLILPGDDLMKIRYDRAHRALNPRSIEDGTRLDSGASGRRPETTTRTPPTEGEISTRTPWTEYS
;
A
#
# COMPACT_ATOMS: atom_id res chain seq x y z
N MET A 1 5.90 -42.77 -46.94
CA MET A 1 4.89 -41.69 -46.91
C MET A 1 4.67 -41.25 -45.47
N GLY A 2 5.45 -40.26 -45.00
CA GLY A 2 5.38 -39.77 -43.62
C GLY A 2 4.45 -38.56 -43.52
N ARG A 3 3.39 -38.68 -42.71
CA ARG A 3 2.47 -37.57 -42.42
C ARG A 3 3.08 -36.67 -41.34
N THR A 4 3.61 -35.52 -41.75
CA THR A 4 4.03 -34.45 -40.85
C THR A 4 2.81 -33.83 -40.18
N ARG A 5 2.70 -33.95 -38.86
CA ARG A 5 1.65 -33.31 -38.06
C ARG A 5 1.98 -31.81 -37.91
N LYS A 6 1.03 -30.98 -38.32
CA LYS A 6 1.03 -29.52 -38.22
C LYS A 6 0.93 -29.16 -36.73
N GLY A 7 2.02 -28.60 -36.17
CA GLY A 7 2.10 -28.22 -34.76
C GLY A 7 1.18 -27.05 -34.43
N GLU A 8 0.44 -27.16 -33.33
CA GLU A 8 -0.31 -26.05 -32.73
C GLU A 8 0.64 -24.99 -32.18
N PRO A 9 0.29 -23.70 -32.27
CA PRO A 9 1.09 -22.63 -31.72
C PRO A 9 1.12 -22.68 -30.18
N PRO A 10 2.26 -22.35 -29.55
CA PRO A 10 2.40 -22.35 -28.10
C PRO A 10 1.48 -21.31 -27.47
N LYS A 11 0.64 -21.76 -26.53
CA LYS A 11 -0.19 -20.89 -25.70
C LYS A 11 0.73 -20.04 -24.83
N THR A 12 0.72 -18.73 -25.07
CA THR A 12 1.47 -17.76 -24.26
C THR A 12 0.94 -17.74 -22.82
N PRO A 13 1.83 -17.66 -21.81
CA PRO A 13 1.42 -17.59 -20.42
C PRO A 13 0.67 -16.27 -20.17
N ARG A 14 -0.56 -16.40 -19.67
CA ARG A 14 -1.43 -15.30 -19.26
C ARG A 14 -0.75 -14.62 -18.06
N GLY A 15 -0.18 -13.44 -18.29
CA GLY A 15 0.49 -12.66 -17.25
C GLY A 15 -0.46 -12.34 -16.08
N PRO A 16 0.11 -12.06 -14.88
CA PRO A 16 -0.67 -11.71 -13.71
C PRO A 16 -1.47 -10.45 -13.99
N GLN A 17 -2.79 -10.53 -13.86
CA GLN A 17 -3.64 -9.36 -13.92
C GLN A 17 -3.30 -8.49 -12.71
N LEU A 18 -2.64 -7.35 -12.96
CA LEU A 18 -2.57 -6.28 -11.99
C LEU A 18 -4.01 -5.90 -11.62
N SER A 19 -4.44 -6.30 -10.43
CA SER A 19 -5.66 -5.76 -9.85
C SER A 19 -5.47 -4.26 -9.71
N GLN A 20 -6.17 -3.51 -10.54
CA GLN A 20 -6.37 -2.08 -10.38
C GLN A 20 -7.04 -1.84 -9.02
N SER A 21 -6.26 -1.73 -7.96
CA SER A 21 -6.68 -1.01 -6.76
C SER A 21 -6.46 0.49 -7.03
N GLN A 22 -7.20 1.02 -8.00
CA GLN A 22 -7.51 2.44 -8.03
C GLN A 22 -8.51 2.66 -6.89
N GLY A 23 -7.96 2.86 -5.69
CA GLY A 23 -8.74 3.48 -4.62
C GLY A 23 -9.20 4.86 -5.10
N PRO A 24 -10.37 5.33 -4.68
CA PRO A 24 -10.90 6.62 -5.09
C PRO A 24 -10.00 7.74 -4.53
N MET A 25 -9.07 8.23 -5.34
CA MET A 25 -8.30 9.45 -5.07
C MET A 25 -9.18 10.71 -5.16
N ASP A 26 -10.46 10.56 -5.50
CA ASP A 26 -11.44 11.66 -5.59
C ASP A 26 -11.74 12.31 -4.23
N GLU A 27 -11.42 11.65 -3.11
CA GLU A 27 -11.73 12.19 -1.78
C GLU A 27 -10.71 13.25 -1.29
N TYR A 28 -9.54 13.38 -1.92
CA TYR A 28 -8.48 14.31 -1.50
C TYR A 28 -8.44 15.64 -2.27
N LEU A 29 -9.28 15.83 -3.28
CA LEU A 29 -9.32 17.07 -4.08
C LEU A 29 -10.45 18.03 -3.68
N HIS A 30 -11.13 17.84 -2.56
CA HIS A 30 -12.28 18.68 -2.15
C HIS A 30 -12.04 19.56 -0.91
N ASN A 31 -10.84 19.57 -0.35
CA ASN A 31 -10.50 20.45 0.76
C ASN A 31 -9.42 21.45 0.36
N THR A 32 -9.85 22.60 -0.19
CA THR A 32 -9.34 23.96 0.14
C THR A 32 -9.75 24.95 -0.94
N THR A 33 -10.96 25.52 -0.84
CA THR A 33 -11.23 26.91 -1.22
C THR A 33 -12.42 27.41 -0.41
N ASP A 34 -12.29 27.39 0.91
CA ASP A 34 -13.28 27.95 1.82
C ASP A 34 -12.69 29.19 2.49
N THR A 35 -12.26 30.15 1.68
CA THR A 35 -12.07 31.54 2.08
C THR A 35 -12.07 32.38 0.82
N ARG A 36 -13.09 33.23 0.66
CA ARG A 36 -13.01 34.63 0.19
C ARG A 36 -14.26 35.03 -0.56
N GLY A 37 -14.98 35.97 0.03
CA GLY A 37 -15.92 36.81 -0.70
C GLY A 37 -17.27 36.91 -0.02
N GLU A 38 -17.30 37.53 1.15
CA GLU A 38 -18.48 38.25 1.62
C GLU A 38 -19.02 39.08 0.44
N ALA A 39 -20.18 38.67 -0.07
CA ALA A 39 -20.95 39.45 -1.02
C ALA A 39 -21.39 40.73 -0.32
N SER A 40 -20.61 41.80 -0.52
CA SER A 40 -20.94 43.17 -0.16
C SER A 40 -22.31 43.52 -0.73
N GLY A 41 -23.31 43.57 0.14
CA GLY A 41 -24.66 44.01 -0.17
C GLY A 41 -24.65 45.46 -0.67
N SER A 42 -24.90 45.64 -1.96
CA SER A 42 -25.18 46.94 -2.56
C SER A 42 -26.47 47.52 -1.98
N LYS A 43 -26.32 48.38 -0.97
CA LYS A 43 -27.36 49.28 -0.49
C LYS A 43 -27.64 50.33 -1.55
N MET A 44 -28.72 50.12 -2.30
CA MET A 44 -29.36 51.12 -3.16
C MET A 44 -29.75 52.34 -2.31
N ALA A 45 -29.18 53.50 -2.62
CA ALA A 45 -29.53 54.77 -2.00
C ALA A 45 -30.88 55.29 -2.53
N PRO A 46 -31.67 56.02 -1.72
CA PRO A 46 -32.94 56.59 -2.13
C PRO A 46 -32.75 57.80 -3.05
N THR A 47 -33.52 57.80 -4.12
CA THR A 47 -33.78 58.92 -5.04
C THR A 47 -34.38 60.10 -4.28
N SER A 48 -33.57 61.15 -4.06
CA SER A 48 -34.02 62.43 -3.52
C SER A 48 -34.40 63.38 -4.65
N ALA A 49 -35.65 63.83 -4.61
CA ALA A 49 -36.26 64.79 -5.50
C ALA A 49 -35.45 66.10 -5.61
N VAL A 50 -35.44 66.65 -6.83
CA VAL A 50 -34.90 67.96 -7.21
C VAL A 50 -35.92 69.05 -6.89
N PRO A 51 -35.55 70.10 -6.14
CA PRO A 51 -36.26 71.37 -6.22
C PRO A 51 -35.34 72.52 -6.63
N GLY A 52 -35.89 73.44 -7.42
CA GLY A 52 -35.48 74.85 -7.38
C GLY A 52 -34.62 75.33 -8.54
N ALA A 53 -35.26 76.09 -9.43
CA ALA A 53 -34.62 76.88 -10.47
C ALA A 53 -33.69 77.97 -9.86
N PRO A 54 -32.46 78.17 -10.39
CA PRO A 54 -31.56 79.21 -9.89
C PRO A 54 -31.89 80.60 -10.46
N SER A 55 -32.09 81.53 -9.53
CA SER A 55 -32.13 82.99 -9.73
C SER A 55 -30.80 83.52 -10.28
N ALA A 56 -30.88 84.58 -11.08
CA ALA A 56 -29.82 85.15 -11.91
C ALA A 56 -28.72 85.98 -11.19
N SER A 57 -28.23 85.55 -10.01
CA SER A 57 -27.08 86.20 -9.32
C SER A 57 -25.83 85.31 -9.17
N THR A 58 -25.77 84.18 -9.87
CA THR A 58 -24.86 83.04 -9.57
C THR A 58 -23.52 83.06 -10.31
N LEU A 59 -23.26 84.04 -11.19
CA LEU A 59 -22.08 84.01 -12.08
C LEU A 59 -20.74 84.37 -11.41
N GLU A 60 -20.74 85.10 -10.29
CA GLU A 60 -19.50 85.42 -9.54
C GLU A 60 -19.09 84.31 -8.55
N GLY A 61 -20.04 83.58 -7.97
CA GLY A 61 -19.75 82.45 -7.05
C GLY A 61 -19.16 81.22 -7.74
N ILE A 62 -19.56 80.97 -9.00
CA ILE A 62 -19.04 79.85 -9.81
C ILE A 62 -17.52 79.95 -10.02
N GLY A 63 -16.98 81.18 -10.08
CA GLY A 63 -15.53 81.40 -10.26
C GLY A 63 -14.68 81.11 -9.02
N GLU A 64 -15.24 81.22 -7.81
CA GLU A 64 -14.59 80.80 -6.57
C GLU A 64 -14.74 79.29 -6.36
N GLU A 65 -15.92 78.72 -6.64
CA GLU A 65 -16.13 77.27 -6.58
C GLU A 65 -15.24 76.53 -7.57
N LEU A 66 -15.11 76.99 -8.83
CA LEU A 66 -14.20 76.39 -9.81
C LEU A 66 -12.74 76.49 -9.40
N ARG A 67 -12.33 77.57 -8.72
CA ARG A 67 -10.96 77.69 -8.19
C ARG A 67 -10.72 76.76 -7.01
N THR A 68 -11.71 76.59 -6.15
CA THR A 68 -11.65 75.66 -5.01
C THR A 68 -11.62 74.22 -5.49
N ILE A 69 -12.44 73.89 -6.51
CA ILE A 69 -12.43 72.59 -7.19
C ILE A 69 -11.09 72.36 -7.88
N ALA A 70 -10.58 73.32 -8.67
CA ALA A 70 -9.28 73.21 -9.33
C ALA A 70 -8.11 73.10 -8.35
N ALA A 71 -8.18 73.74 -7.18
CA ALA A 71 -7.21 73.59 -6.10
C ALA A 71 -7.34 72.24 -5.37
N SER A 72 -8.54 71.64 -5.37
CA SER A 72 -8.80 70.31 -4.82
C SER A 72 -8.47 69.17 -5.78
N MET A 73 -8.31 69.46 -7.08
CA MET A 73 -7.90 68.46 -8.05
C MET A 73 -6.46 68.03 -7.75
N ALA A 74 -6.24 66.71 -7.75
CA ALA A 74 -4.92 66.14 -7.64
C ALA A 74 -3.98 66.84 -8.61
N THR A 75 -2.91 67.41 -8.07
CA THR A 75 -1.94 68.10 -8.90
C THR A 75 -1.21 67.08 -9.76
N LYS A 76 -0.62 67.53 -10.88
CA LYS A 76 0.21 66.66 -11.72
C LYS A 76 1.31 65.95 -10.91
N ALA A 77 1.80 66.60 -9.84
CA ALA A 77 2.77 66.01 -8.92
C ALA A 77 2.18 64.80 -8.17
N ASP A 78 0.96 64.89 -7.66
CA ASP A 78 0.29 63.81 -6.94
C ASP A 78 0.07 62.58 -7.83
N LEU A 79 -0.29 62.79 -9.10
CA LEU A 79 -0.42 61.69 -10.06
C LEU A 79 0.91 60.98 -10.30
N LEU A 80 2.02 61.71 -10.39
CA LEU A 80 3.36 61.12 -10.53
C LEU A 80 3.77 60.33 -9.28
N VAL A 81 3.45 60.85 -8.09
CA VAL A 81 3.67 60.14 -6.82
C VAL A 81 2.84 58.85 -6.78
N LEU A 82 1.58 58.90 -7.23
CA LEU A 82 0.74 57.70 -7.29
C LEU A 82 1.29 56.67 -8.28
N THR A 83 1.70 57.09 -9.50
CA THR A 83 2.24 56.15 -10.49
C THR A 83 3.55 55.51 -10.03
N THR A 84 4.41 56.27 -9.37
CA THR A 84 5.67 55.74 -8.80
C THR A 84 5.39 54.77 -7.66
N THR A 85 4.46 55.12 -6.76
CA THR A 85 4.05 54.23 -5.66
C THR A 85 3.47 52.91 -6.18
N ILE A 86 2.60 52.96 -7.19
CA ILE A 86 2.03 51.76 -7.82
C ILE A 86 3.15 50.95 -8.49
N GLN A 87 4.04 51.61 -9.22
CA GLN A 87 5.15 50.94 -9.89
C GLN A 87 6.09 50.22 -8.91
N ASP A 88 6.37 50.84 -7.76
CA ASP A 88 7.23 50.26 -6.74
C ASP A 88 6.53 49.12 -5.99
N ALA A 89 5.24 49.25 -5.69
CA ALA A 89 4.43 48.16 -5.14
C ALA A 89 4.42 46.94 -6.08
N LEU A 90 4.19 47.15 -7.38
CA LEU A 90 4.22 46.07 -8.38
C LEU A 90 5.60 45.43 -8.49
N ARG A 91 6.68 46.21 -8.45
CA ARG A 91 8.05 45.68 -8.44
C ARG A 91 8.31 44.82 -7.20
N ALA A 92 7.85 45.28 -6.03
CA ALA A 92 8.00 44.54 -4.79
C ALA A 92 7.23 43.22 -4.83
N GLU A 93 5.98 43.22 -5.31
CA GLU A 93 5.18 42.01 -5.48
C GLU A 93 5.80 41.04 -6.48
N ILE A 94 6.27 41.53 -7.64
CA ILE A 94 6.97 40.69 -8.63
C ILE A 94 8.23 40.07 -8.03
N ALA A 95 8.98 40.81 -7.21
CA ALA A 95 10.13 40.27 -6.50
C ALA A 95 9.71 39.18 -5.49
N GLY A 96 8.65 39.41 -4.73
CA GLY A 96 8.05 38.43 -3.82
C GLY A 96 7.66 37.14 -4.55
N ILE A 97 6.88 37.24 -5.62
CA ILE A 97 6.47 36.09 -6.44
C ILE A 97 7.69 35.32 -6.97
N ARG A 98 8.74 36.01 -7.42
CA ARG A 98 9.97 35.34 -7.87
C ARG A 98 10.65 34.56 -6.75
N THR A 99 10.70 35.11 -5.54
CA THR A 99 11.25 34.38 -4.38
C THR A 99 10.41 33.16 -4.01
N GLU A 100 9.08 33.27 -4.07
CA GLU A 100 8.19 32.15 -3.79
C GLU A 100 8.29 31.06 -4.86
N VAL A 101 8.31 31.42 -6.15
CA VAL A 101 8.46 30.47 -7.25
C VAL A 101 9.80 29.72 -7.16
N THR A 102 10.89 30.40 -6.82
CA THR A 102 12.19 29.74 -6.62
C THR A 102 12.19 28.82 -5.41
N ALA A 103 11.60 29.25 -4.28
CA ALA A 103 11.45 28.42 -3.10
C ALA A 103 10.58 27.18 -3.36
N GLN A 104 9.48 27.32 -4.10
CA GLN A 104 8.65 26.21 -4.55
C GLN A 104 9.41 25.26 -5.48
N GLY A 105 10.21 25.81 -6.40
CA GLY A 105 11.09 25.02 -7.28
C GLY A 105 12.04 24.12 -6.47
N HIS A 106 12.68 24.66 -5.42
CA HIS A 106 13.54 23.86 -4.55
C HIS A 106 12.78 22.78 -3.76
N ARG A 107 11.57 23.09 -3.28
CA ARG A 107 10.73 22.11 -2.57
C ARG A 107 10.31 20.96 -3.50
N ILE A 108 9.93 21.27 -4.74
CA ILE A 108 9.59 20.26 -5.75
C ILE A 108 10.79 19.36 -6.02
N GLN A 109 11.97 19.94 -6.28
CA GLN A 109 13.20 19.17 -6.49
C GLN A 109 13.53 18.24 -5.31
N ALA A 110 13.37 18.72 -4.08
CA ALA A 110 13.60 17.90 -2.88
C ALA A 110 12.62 16.72 -2.80
N VAL A 111 11.34 16.96 -3.11
CA VAL A 111 10.31 15.91 -3.15
C VAL A 111 10.60 14.91 -4.25
N GLU A 112 10.92 15.36 -5.46
CA GLU A 112 11.28 14.50 -6.60
C GLU A 112 12.48 13.60 -6.26
N HIS A 113 13.54 14.18 -5.69
CA HIS A 113 14.71 13.40 -5.27
C HIS A 113 14.36 12.36 -4.20
N SER A 114 13.55 12.73 -3.21
CA SER A 114 13.08 11.78 -2.19
C SER A 114 12.24 10.65 -2.81
N HIS A 115 11.40 10.97 -3.79
CA HIS A 115 10.55 10.01 -4.49
C HIS A 115 11.39 9.03 -5.33
N GLU A 116 12.42 9.51 -6.04
CA GLU A 116 13.38 8.66 -6.74
C GLU A 116 14.09 7.70 -5.76
N ALA A 117 14.52 8.18 -4.60
CA ALA A 117 15.14 7.34 -3.58
C ALA A 117 14.17 6.26 -3.04
N TYR A 118 12.90 6.61 -2.83
CA TYR A 118 11.88 5.65 -2.39
C TYR A 118 11.55 4.60 -3.46
N THR A 119 11.39 5.01 -4.72
CA THR A 119 11.12 4.08 -5.81
C THR A 119 12.28 3.11 -6.03
N ALA A 120 13.53 3.58 -5.93
CA ALA A 120 14.72 2.72 -5.98
C ALA A 120 14.76 1.71 -4.82
N ARG A 121 14.44 2.14 -3.60
CA ARG A 121 14.36 1.24 -2.43
C ARG A 121 13.27 0.19 -2.60
N LEU A 122 12.08 0.59 -3.07
CA LEU A 122 10.95 -0.31 -3.29
C LEU A 122 11.28 -1.38 -4.34
N ALA A 123 11.88 -0.98 -5.46
CA ALA A 123 12.37 -1.91 -6.47
C ALA A 123 13.40 -2.90 -5.88
N SER A 124 14.34 -2.42 -5.06
CA SER A 124 15.31 -3.29 -4.38
C SER A 124 14.62 -4.30 -3.45
N THR A 125 13.66 -3.87 -2.64
CA THR A 125 12.91 -4.77 -1.74
C THR A 125 12.09 -5.80 -2.50
N ASP A 126 11.48 -5.43 -3.62
CA ASP A 126 10.72 -6.36 -4.47
C ASP A 126 11.62 -7.45 -5.04
N THR A 127 12.83 -7.10 -5.50
CA THR A 127 13.79 -8.11 -5.97
C THR A 127 14.26 -9.04 -4.84
N ALA A 128 14.39 -8.54 -3.61
CA ALA A 128 14.76 -9.35 -2.47
C ALA A 128 13.63 -10.32 -2.08
N LEU A 129 12.38 -9.85 -2.06
CA LEU A 129 11.21 -10.67 -1.81
C LEU A 129 11.05 -11.78 -2.86
N ALA A 130 11.23 -11.45 -4.14
CA ALA A 130 11.19 -12.45 -5.21
C ALA A 130 12.25 -13.56 -4.99
N ARG A 131 13.50 -13.18 -4.68
CA ARG A 131 14.58 -14.13 -4.38
C ARG A 131 14.28 -15.01 -3.17
N GLN A 132 13.70 -14.43 -2.11
CA GLN A 132 13.29 -15.18 -0.93
C GLN A 132 12.18 -16.17 -1.26
N GLY A 133 11.21 -15.77 -2.09
CA GLY A 133 10.15 -16.65 -2.60
C GLY A 133 10.71 -17.85 -3.36
N ASP A 134 11.68 -17.61 -4.25
CA ASP A 134 12.35 -18.68 -5.00
C ASP A 134 13.11 -19.65 -4.07
N LEU A 135 13.82 -19.12 -3.08
CA LEU A 135 14.56 -19.92 -2.10
C LEU A 135 13.61 -20.78 -1.24
N LEU A 136 12.49 -20.22 -0.78
CA LEU A 136 11.48 -20.97 -0.04
C LEU A 136 10.87 -22.09 -0.89
N LEU A 137 10.59 -21.82 -2.17
CA LEU A 137 10.09 -22.83 -3.09
C LEU A 137 11.12 -23.95 -3.32
N GLN A 138 12.40 -23.60 -3.47
CA GLN A 138 13.48 -24.58 -3.60
C GLN A 138 13.60 -25.43 -2.33
N LEU A 139 13.64 -24.82 -1.15
CA LEU A 139 13.72 -25.53 0.12
C LEU A 139 12.53 -26.48 0.29
N ARG A 140 11.32 -26.03 -0.04
CA ARG A 140 10.12 -26.87 -0.02
C ARG A 140 10.27 -28.08 -0.93
N ARG A 141 10.70 -27.89 -2.18
CA ARG A 141 10.93 -29.00 -3.13
C ARG A 141 11.99 -29.98 -2.61
N THR A 142 13.07 -29.48 -2.02
CA THR A 142 14.10 -30.35 -1.43
C THR A 142 13.57 -31.13 -0.23
N ALA A 143 12.78 -30.50 0.64
CA ALA A 143 12.16 -31.16 1.78
C ALA A 143 11.16 -32.25 1.32
N GLU A 144 10.34 -31.95 0.31
CA GLU A 144 9.42 -32.92 -0.30
C GLU A 144 10.19 -34.09 -0.95
N ASP A 145 11.31 -33.84 -1.65
CA ASP A 145 12.14 -34.92 -2.22
C ASP A 145 12.77 -35.79 -1.13
N LEU A 146 13.29 -35.18 -0.06
CA LEU A 146 13.87 -35.92 1.07
C LEU A 146 12.82 -36.77 1.79
N ASP A 147 11.63 -36.24 2.06
CA ASP A 147 10.52 -37.00 2.65
C ASP A 147 10.09 -38.14 1.72
N ASN A 148 9.96 -37.88 0.42
CA ASN A 148 9.65 -38.92 -0.56
C ASN A 148 10.71 -40.02 -0.60
N ARG A 149 12.01 -39.68 -0.57
CA ARG A 149 13.10 -40.67 -0.51
C ARG A 149 13.07 -41.45 0.80
N GLY A 150 12.81 -40.80 1.92
CA GLY A 150 12.63 -41.46 3.22
C GLY A 150 11.47 -42.46 3.21
N ARG A 151 10.37 -42.13 2.52
CA ARG A 151 9.21 -43.02 2.39
C ARG A 151 9.41 -44.17 1.40
N ARG A 152 10.24 -44.00 0.36
CA ARG A 152 10.48 -45.04 -0.66
C ARG A 152 11.07 -46.33 -0.07
N CYS A 153 11.82 -46.23 1.02
CA CYS A 153 12.38 -47.39 1.71
C CYS A 153 11.44 -48.00 2.75
N ASN A 154 10.26 -47.41 2.98
CA ASN A 154 9.32 -47.87 3.99
C ASN A 154 8.21 -48.72 3.35
N ILE A 155 8.21 -50.02 3.64
CA ILE A 155 7.13 -50.94 3.23
C ILE A 155 6.06 -50.94 4.33
N ARG A 156 4.79 -50.76 3.94
CA ARG A 156 3.64 -50.88 4.84
C ARG A 156 2.93 -52.20 4.60
N VAL A 157 3.00 -53.10 5.57
CA VAL A 157 2.27 -54.37 5.55
C VAL A 157 0.96 -54.20 6.32
N ARG A 158 -0.17 -54.60 5.71
CA ARG A 158 -1.51 -54.53 6.32
C ARG A 158 -2.04 -55.95 6.57
N GLY A 159 -2.91 -56.10 7.57
CA GLY A 159 -3.55 -57.38 7.88
C GLY A 159 -2.71 -58.32 8.75
N VAL A 160 -1.65 -57.81 9.40
CA VAL A 160 -0.89 -58.57 10.39
C VAL A 160 -1.70 -58.63 11.70
N PRO A 161 -2.03 -59.82 12.23
CA PRO A 161 -2.79 -59.96 13.48
C PRO A 161 -2.15 -59.18 14.64
N GLU A 162 -2.96 -58.61 15.53
CA GLU A 162 -2.49 -57.86 16.70
C GLU A 162 -2.06 -58.75 17.87
N THR A 163 -2.35 -60.05 17.81
CA THR A 163 -2.05 -61.02 18.88
C THR A 163 -0.55 -61.26 19.07
N GLU A 164 0.25 -60.92 18.07
CA GLU A 164 1.71 -60.99 18.11
C GLU A 164 2.22 -59.67 18.70
N GLY A 165 2.77 -59.73 19.91
CA GLY A 165 3.33 -58.56 20.60
C GLY A 165 4.43 -57.88 19.78
N ASP A 166 4.81 -56.66 20.19
CA ASP A 166 5.79 -55.85 19.44
C ASP A 166 7.17 -56.52 19.31
N GLU A 167 7.51 -57.42 20.25
CA GLU A 167 8.79 -58.16 20.24
C GLU A 167 8.88 -59.19 19.10
N ASP A 168 7.76 -59.66 18.53
CA ASP A 168 7.73 -60.74 17.55
C ASP A 168 7.55 -60.28 16.09
N ILE A 169 7.35 -58.98 15.85
CA ILE A 169 6.98 -58.43 14.52
C ILE A 169 7.99 -58.82 13.43
N GLU A 170 9.29 -58.80 13.72
CA GLU A 170 10.32 -59.15 12.74
C GLU A 170 10.24 -60.62 12.31
N SER A 171 9.92 -61.51 13.25
CA SER A 171 9.79 -62.94 12.98
C SER A 171 8.58 -63.23 12.08
N SER A 172 7.45 -62.59 12.37
CA SER A 172 6.23 -62.68 11.56
C SER A 172 6.41 -62.09 10.16
N LEU A 173 7.09 -60.95 10.05
CA LEU A 173 7.44 -60.36 8.75
C LEU A 173 8.35 -61.29 7.94
N THR A 174 9.37 -61.87 8.57
CA THR A 174 10.28 -62.82 7.92
C THR A 174 9.53 -64.06 7.42
N ALA A 175 8.61 -64.61 8.23
CA ALA A 175 7.75 -65.73 7.86
C ALA A 175 6.82 -65.36 6.68
N LEU A 176 6.21 -64.17 6.73
CA LEU A 176 5.34 -63.68 5.66
C LEU A 176 6.11 -63.48 4.34
N PHE A 177 7.29 -62.85 4.38
CA PHE A 177 8.10 -62.67 3.18
C PHE A 177 8.61 -63.99 2.62
N SER A 178 8.93 -64.95 3.49
CA SER A 178 9.33 -66.31 3.07
C SER A 178 8.23 -67.04 2.33
N LEU A 179 6.97 -66.75 2.65
CA LEU A 179 5.81 -67.28 1.95
C LEU A 179 5.58 -66.61 0.59
N ILE A 180 5.80 -65.30 0.48
CA ILE A 180 5.49 -64.51 -0.72
C ILE A 180 6.61 -64.55 -1.77
N LEU A 181 7.87 -64.58 -1.34
CA LEU A 181 9.05 -64.53 -2.21
C LEU A 181 9.71 -65.92 -2.25
N PRO A 182 9.32 -66.81 -3.19
CA PRO A 182 9.96 -68.11 -3.32
C PRO A 182 11.40 -67.97 -3.84
N GLY A 183 12.38 -68.27 -2.99
CA GLY A 183 13.80 -68.31 -3.35
C GLY A 183 14.74 -68.34 -2.13
N ASP A 184 15.91 -68.98 -2.28
CA ASP A 184 16.90 -69.14 -1.19
C ASP A 184 17.55 -67.81 -0.73
N ASP A 185 17.29 -66.71 -1.44
CA ASP A 185 17.85 -65.37 -1.14
C ASP A 185 17.16 -64.63 0.02
N LEU A 186 16.13 -65.23 0.64
CA LEU A 186 15.42 -64.68 1.81
C LEU A 186 16.32 -64.40 3.01
N MET A 187 17.47 -65.09 3.11
CA MET A 187 18.48 -64.91 4.15
C MET A 187 19.14 -63.51 4.16
N LYS A 188 18.79 -62.63 3.23
CA LYS A 188 19.42 -61.30 3.06
C LYS A 188 18.52 -60.11 3.37
N ILE A 189 17.25 -60.31 3.70
CA ILE A 189 16.36 -59.18 4.05
C ILE A 189 16.77 -58.63 5.42
N ARG A 190 17.40 -57.45 5.43
CA ARG A 190 17.76 -56.72 6.66
C ARG A 190 16.73 -55.64 6.92
N TYR A 191 16.13 -55.66 8.10
CA TYR A 191 15.27 -54.59 8.58
C TYR A 191 16.13 -53.60 9.36
N ASP A 192 15.98 -52.30 9.06
CA ASP A 192 16.58 -51.24 9.88
C ASP A 192 15.69 -50.93 11.10
N ARG A 193 14.37 -50.94 10.89
CA ARG A 193 13.37 -50.77 11.95
C ARG A 193 12.04 -51.40 11.53
N ALA A 194 11.49 -52.26 12.38
CA ALA A 194 10.12 -52.76 12.27
C ALA A 194 9.29 -52.25 13.45
N HIS A 195 8.11 -51.70 13.17
CA HIS A 195 7.16 -51.28 14.21
C HIS A 195 5.75 -51.23 13.62
N ARG A 196 4.74 -51.42 14.45
CA ARG A 196 3.36 -51.17 14.06
C ARG A 196 3.18 -49.66 13.84
N ALA A 197 2.54 -49.30 12.73
CA ALA A 197 2.10 -47.92 12.55
C ALA A 197 1.11 -47.60 13.67
N LEU A 198 1.26 -46.43 14.30
CA LEU A 198 0.27 -45.95 15.26
C LEU A 198 -1.06 -45.85 14.50
N ASN A 199 -1.99 -46.78 14.75
CA ASN A 199 -3.32 -46.67 14.19
C ASN A 199 -3.90 -45.34 14.70
N PRO A 200 -4.51 -44.52 13.83
CA PRO A 200 -5.32 -43.43 14.33
C PRO A 200 -6.32 -44.08 15.26
N ARG A 201 -6.27 -43.75 16.57
CA ARG A 201 -7.20 -44.29 17.57
C ARG A 201 -8.59 -44.12 16.96
N SER A 202 -9.27 -45.22 16.68
CA SER A 202 -10.66 -45.17 16.27
C SER A 202 -11.37 -44.36 17.35
N ILE A 203 -12.05 -43.29 16.95
CA ILE A 203 -12.84 -42.42 17.83
C ILE A 203 -14.12 -43.17 18.28
N GLU A 204 -14.04 -44.49 18.40
CA GLU A 204 -15.18 -45.37 18.71
C GLU A 204 -15.08 -45.92 20.14
N ASP A 205 -13.93 -45.82 20.81
CA ASP A 205 -13.83 -46.01 22.26
C ASP A 205 -14.24 -44.73 23.02
N GLY A 206 -15.54 -44.49 23.04
CA GLY A 206 -16.24 -44.35 24.32
C GLY A 206 -16.25 -43.01 25.05
N THR A 207 -15.68 -41.92 24.52
CA THR A 207 -16.02 -40.57 25.03
C THR A 207 -16.30 -39.61 23.90
N ARG A 208 -17.56 -39.62 23.50
CA ARG A 208 -18.28 -38.49 22.91
C ARG A 208 -18.29 -37.33 23.93
N LEU A 209 -17.12 -36.76 24.21
CA LEU A 209 -17.05 -35.42 24.73
C LEU A 209 -17.39 -34.52 23.56
N ASP A 210 -18.59 -33.99 23.67
CA ASP A 210 -19.16 -32.85 22.99
C ASP A 210 -18.14 -31.69 22.90
N SER A 211 -17.13 -31.82 22.04
CA SER A 211 -16.35 -30.70 21.58
C SER A 211 -17.22 -30.00 20.55
N GLY A 212 -18.23 -29.30 21.08
CA GLY A 212 -19.02 -28.35 20.35
C GLY A 212 -18.06 -27.56 19.46
N ALA A 213 -18.21 -27.77 18.15
CA ALA A 213 -17.71 -26.88 17.14
C ALA A 213 -18.43 -25.54 17.32
N SER A 214 -18.04 -24.83 18.37
CA SER A 214 -18.24 -23.41 18.52
C SER A 214 -17.40 -22.80 17.41
N GLY A 215 -18.06 -22.59 16.28
CA GLY A 215 -17.63 -21.66 15.25
C GLY A 215 -17.58 -20.26 15.84
N ARG A 216 -16.65 -20.01 16.76
CA ARG A 216 -16.13 -18.67 17.02
C ARG A 216 -15.34 -18.30 15.78
N ARG A 217 -16.05 -17.68 14.85
CA ARG A 217 -15.51 -16.67 13.95
C ARG A 217 -14.47 -15.88 14.76
N PRO A 218 -13.21 -15.76 14.33
CA PRO A 218 -12.31 -14.81 14.96
C PRO A 218 -12.99 -13.46 14.86
N GLU A 219 -13.34 -12.89 16.02
CA GLU A 219 -13.77 -11.52 16.11
C GLU A 219 -12.70 -10.70 15.39
N THR A 220 -13.13 -10.00 14.35
CA THR A 220 -12.35 -8.98 13.69
C THR A 220 -11.97 -7.99 14.76
N THR A 221 -10.78 -8.16 15.34
CA THR A 221 -10.15 -7.15 16.16
C THR A 221 -9.96 -5.96 15.23
N THR A 222 -10.88 -5.02 15.34
CA THR A 222 -10.80 -3.70 14.74
C THR A 222 -9.51 -3.10 15.28
N ARG A 223 -8.44 -3.24 14.50
CA ARG A 223 -7.12 -2.71 14.81
C ARG A 223 -7.28 -1.20 14.80
N THR A 224 -7.41 -0.60 15.98
CA THR A 224 -7.38 0.84 16.16
C THR A 224 -6.11 1.33 15.47
N PRO A 225 -6.19 2.31 14.54
CA PRO A 225 -5.00 2.86 13.92
C PRO A 225 -4.11 3.43 15.03
N PRO A 226 -2.78 3.19 14.98
CA PRO A 226 -1.87 3.78 15.94
C PRO A 226 -2.01 5.30 15.85
N THR A 227 -2.32 5.91 16.98
CA THR A 227 -2.30 7.37 17.12
C THR A 227 -0.89 7.85 16.81
N GLU A 228 -0.78 8.62 15.74
CA GLU A 228 0.46 9.30 15.34
C GLU A 228 0.94 10.15 16.52
N GLY A 229 2.07 9.80 17.14
CA GLY A 229 2.57 10.60 18.25
C GLY A 229 3.81 10.12 19.00
N GLU A 230 4.17 8.83 18.96
CA GLU A 230 5.38 8.37 19.66
C GLU A 230 6.53 8.08 18.69
N ILE A 231 7.26 9.14 18.36
CA ILE A 231 8.60 9.07 17.78
C ILE A 231 9.51 8.43 18.85
N SER A 232 9.58 7.10 18.84
CA SER A 232 10.52 6.33 19.63
C SER A 232 11.93 6.62 19.11
N THR A 233 12.66 7.46 19.84
CA THR A 233 14.09 7.72 19.64
C THR A 233 14.89 6.47 20.04
N ARG A 234 14.95 5.51 19.12
CA ARG A 234 15.86 4.35 19.24
C ARG A 234 17.30 4.85 19.31
N THR A 235 17.92 4.60 20.46
CA THR A 235 19.34 4.80 20.73
C THR A 235 20.22 4.02 19.74
N PRO A 236 21.36 4.59 19.30
CA PRO A 236 22.29 3.92 18.39
C PRO A 236 22.97 2.74 19.09
N TRP A 237 23.08 1.64 18.34
CA TRP A 237 23.83 0.46 18.75
C TRP A 237 25.32 0.82 18.79
N THR A 238 25.92 0.73 19.97
CA THR A 238 27.37 0.77 20.13
C THR A 238 27.97 -0.51 19.57
N GLU A 239 28.79 -0.36 18.53
CA GLU A 239 29.68 -1.40 18.02
C GLU A 239 30.64 -1.83 19.14
N TYR A 240 30.60 -3.11 19.49
CA TYR A 240 31.70 -3.76 20.21
C TYR A 240 32.75 -4.17 19.18
N SER A 241 33.94 -3.57 19.29
CA SER A 241 35.18 -4.02 18.65
C SER A 241 35.80 -5.19 19.40
#